data_AF-A0A431HBV7-F1
#
_entry.id   AF-A0A431HBV7-F1
#
_cell.length_a   1.000
_cell.length_b   1.000
_cell.length_c   1.000
_cell.angle_alpha   90.00
_cell.angle_beta   90.00
_cell.angle_gamma   90.00
#
_symmetry.space_group_name_H-M   'P 1'
#
loop_
_entity.id
_entity.type
_entity.pdbx_description
1 polymer ?
#
loop_
_entity_poly.entity_id
_entity_poly.type
_entity_poly.pdbx_seq_one_letter_code
_entity_poly.pdbx_strand_id
1 'polypeptide(L)' 'MNLNSVQEISEDKALDNDVFSEIKYICGSTSLIVESLQKGLDIAQLPNGDIIVTEIKVVNTQYTWNEAKQRMIKISQL' A
#
# COMPACT_ATOMS: atom_id res chain seq x y z
N MET A 1 -11.39 23.00 -48.66
CA MET A 1 -11.32 22.28 -47.38
C MET A 1 -10.05 22.73 -46.69
N ASN A 2 -10.17 23.39 -45.55
CA ASN A 2 -9.01 23.79 -44.76
C ASN A 2 -8.81 22.70 -43.70
N LEU A 3 -7.76 21.89 -43.84
CA LEU A 3 -7.37 20.91 -42.84
C LEU A 3 -6.54 21.68 -41.81
N ASN A 4 -7.18 22.14 -40.74
CA ASN A 4 -6.45 22.61 -39.57
C ASN A 4 -5.67 21.41 -39.03
N SER A 5 -4.37 21.40 -39.32
CA SER A 5 -3.38 20.55 -38.66
C SER A 5 -3.54 20.76 -37.16
N VAL A 6 -4.02 19.71 -36.49
CA VAL A 6 -4.05 19.62 -35.03
C VAL A 6 -2.61 19.85 -34.59
N GLN A 7 -2.36 21.04 -34.04
CA GLN A 7 -1.08 21.39 -33.46
C GLN A 7 -0.85 20.41 -32.32
N GLU A 8 0.24 19.65 -32.44
CA GLU A 8 0.68 18.65 -31.47
C GLU A 8 0.50 19.20 -30.05
N ILE A 9 -0.25 18.44 -29.23
CA ILE A 9 -0.26 18.67 -27.80
C ILE A 9 1.16 18.34 -27.36
N SER A 10 1.95 19.40 -27.14
CA SER A 10 3.27 19.33 -26.59
C SER A 10 3.18 18.55 -25.27
N GLU A 11 3.75 17.34 -25.26
CA GLU A 11 4.07 16.58 -24.06
C GLU A 11 5.04 17.40 -23.21
N ASP A 12 4.50 18.30 -22.42
CA ASP A 12 5.29 19.16 -21.55
C ASP A 12 5.64 18.37 -20.28
N LYS A 13 6.77 17.66 -20.37
CA LYS A 13 7.73 17.34 -19.28
C LYS A 13 7.25 16.49 -18.11
N ALA A 14 7.22 15.17 -18.29
CA ALA A 14 7.28 14.20 -17.21
C ALA A 14 8.37 13.13 -17.45
N LEU A 15 9.57 13.56 -17.85
CA LEU A 15 10.79 12.81 -17.58
C LEU A 15 11.67 13.79 -16.81
N ASP A 16 11.92 13.52 -15.53
CA ASP A 16 13.28 13.23 -15.05
C ASP A 16 13.34 13.21 -13.51
N ASN A 17 12.64 12.25 -12.92
CA ASN A 17 13.09 11.62 -11.68
C ASN A 17 12.57 10.19 -11.75
N ASP A 18 13.20 9.38 -12.60
CA ASP A 18 13.02 7.94 -12.55
C ASP A 18 13.44 7.48 -11.17
N VAL A 19 12.45 7.33 -10.29
CA VAL A 19 12.66 6.95 -8.88
C VAL A 19 13.37 5.60 -8.76
N PHE A 20 13.29 4.76 -9.80
CA PHE A 20 14.02 3.49 -9.87
C PHE A 20 15.51 3.65 -10.13
N SER A 21 16.00 4.86 -10.44
CA SER A 21 17.42 5.20 -10.52
C SER A 21 17.97 5.78 -9.21
N GLU A 22 17.10 6.17 -8.27
CA GLU A 22 17.48 6.78 -7.00
C GLU A 22 17.96 5.74 -5.99
N ILE A 23 19.24 5.74 -5.64
CA ILE A 23 19.85 4.77 -4.70
C ILE A 23 19.09 4.74 -3.36
N LYS A 24 18.69 5.91 -2.85
CA LYS A 24 17.95 6.00 -1.59
C LYS A 24 16.60 5.29 -1.67
N TYR A 25 15.90 5.44 -2.79
CA TYR A 25 14.65 4.73 -3.02
C TYR A 25 14.91 3.23 -3.11
N ILE A 26 15.83 2.79 -3.98
CA ILE A 26 16.15 1.36 -4.17
C ILE A 26 16.46 0.68 -2.84
N CYS A 27 17.32 1.27 -2.02
CA CYS A 27 17.68 0.70 -0.71
C CYS A 27 16.46 0.67 0.23
N GLY A 28 15.72 1.77 0.34
CA GLY A 28 14.56 1.85 1.24
C GLY A 28 13.41 0.93 0.83
N SER A 29 13.08 0.91 -0.47
CA SER A 29 12.05 0.05 -1.04
C SER A 29 12.42 -1.42 -0.89
N THR A 30 13.68 -1.79 -1.13
CA THR A 30 14.14 -3.18 -1.02
C THR A 30 13.99 -3.69 0.42
N SER A 31 14.41 -2.91 1.42
CA SER A 31 14.23 -3.29 2.82
C SER A 31 12.75 -3.49 3.18
N LEU A 32 11.88 -2.56 2.80
CA LEU A 32 10.43 -2.67 3.03
C LEU A 32 9.82 -3.90 2.35
N ILE A 33 10.18 -4.14 1.08
CA ILE A 33 9.67 -5.25 0.28
C ILE A 33 10.09 -6.58 0.90
N VAL A 34 11.38 -6.73 1.24
CA VAL A 34 11.91 -7.97 1.83
C VAL A 34 11.25 -8.25 3.18
N GLU A 35 11.17 -7.25 4.06
CA GLU A 35 10.53 -7.40 5.38
C GLU A 35 9.04 -7.77 5.26
N SER A 36 8.32 -7.21 4.29
CA SER A 36 6.91 -7.47 4.08
C SER A 36 6.67 -8.87 3.52
N LEU A 37 7.48 -9.32 2.54
CA LEU A 37 7.43 -10.68 2.02
C LEU A 37 7.77 -11.73 3.09
N GLN A 38 8.75 -11.45 3.95
CA GLN A 38 9.11 -12.34 5.07
C GLN A 38 7.96 -12.52 6.07
N LYS A 39 7.11 -11.51 6.23
CA LYS A 39 5.89 -11.57 7.06
C LYS A 39 4.71 -12.24 6.34
N GLY A 40 4.88 -12.66 5.09
CA GLY A 40 3.83 -13.27 4.27
C GLY A 40 2.80 -12.26 3.76
N LEU A 41 3.16 -10.98 3.65
CA LEU A 41 2.29 -9.93 3.13
C LEU A 41 2.37 -9.88 1.60
N ASP A 42 1.27 -9.45 0.98
CA ASP A 42 1.22 -9.23 -0.47
C ASP A 42 1.73 -7.83 -0.82
N ILE A 43 2.40 -7.68 -1.96
CA ILE A 43 3.04 -6.44 -2.37
C ILE A 43 2.75 -6.12 -3.83
N ALA A 44 2.46 -4.84 -4.10
CA ALA A 44 2.45 -4.28 -5.45
C ALA A 44 3.31 -3.00 -5.51
N GLN A 45 4.31 -2.99 -6.39
CA GLN A 45 5.09 -1.79 -6.70
C GLN A 45 4.54 -1.16 -7.97
N LEU A 46 4.14 0.11 -7.90
CA LEU A 46 3.52 0.84 -8.99
C LEU A 46 4.58 1.56 -9.86
N PRO A 47 4.28 1.90 -11.13
CA PRO A 47 5.24 2.58 -12.02
C PRO A 47 5.68 3.96 -11.56
N ASN A 48 4.97 4.59 -10.62
CA ASN A 48 5.36 5.86 -10.02
C ASN A 48 6.30 5.71 -8.80
N GLY A 49 6.62 4.47 -8.41
CA GLY A 49 7.44 4.14 -7.24
C GLY A 49 6.67 3.91 -5.95
N ASP A 50 5.35 4.07 -5.93
CA ASP A 50 4.57 3.74 -4.74
C ASP A 50 4.59 2.23 -4.48
N ILE A 51 4.62 1.86 -3.20
CA ILE A 51 4.58 0.47 -2.75
C ILE A 51 3.32 0.27 -1.93
N ILE A 52 2.44 -0.61 -2.41
CA ILE A 52 1.26 -1.07 -1.69
C ILE A 52 1.62 -2.38 -1.00
N VAL A 53 1.43 -2.43 0.32
CA VAL A 53 1.55 -3.65 1.12
C VAL A 53 0.17 -4.02 1.65
N THR A 54 -0.26 -5.25 1.39
CA THR A 54 -1.54 -5.78 1.84
C THR A 54 -1.31 -6.85 2.90
N GLU A 55 -1.91 -6.68 4.07
CA GLU A 55 -1.86 -7.64 5.17
C GLU A 55 -3.23 -8.24 5.48
N ILE A 56 -3.25 -9.50 5.91
CA ILE A 56 -4.44 -10.14 6.49
C ILE A 56 -4.26 -10.18 8.00
N LYS A 57 -5.03 -9.36 8.71
CA LYS A 57 -5.03 -9.34 10.18
C LYS A 57 -6.23 -10.09 10.74
N VAL A 58 -5.97 -11.22 11.40
CA VAL A 58 -7.01 -11.92 12.17
C VAL A 58 -7.19 -11.22 13.51
N VAL A 59 -8.38 -10.66 13.75
CA VAL A 59 -8.75 -10.04 15.03
C VAL A 59 -9.61 -11.01 15.80
N ASN A 60 -9.03 -11.67 16.82
CA ASN A 60 -9.80 -12.50 17.74
C ASN A 60 -10.35 -11.63 18.87
N THR A 61 -11.68 -11.58 19.02
CA THR A 61 -12.32 -10.96 20.18
C THR A 61 -13.15 -12.01 20.90
N GLN A 62 -12.73 -12.31 22.13
CA GLN A 62 -13.49 -13.20 23.00
C GLN A 62 -14.51 -12.41 23.80
N TYR A 63 -15.72 -12.94 23.89
CA TYR A 63 -16.78 -12.40 24.76
C TYR A 63 -17.22 -13.48 25.74
N THR A 64 -17.62 -13.06 26.95
CA THR A 64 -18.28 -13.92 27.92
C THR A 64 -19.63 -13.33 28.32
N TRP A 65 -20.58 -14.19 28.65
CA TRP A 65 -21.87 -13.77 29.18
C TRP A 65 -21.73 -13.28 30.62
N ASN A 66 -22.28 -12.11 30.93
CA ASN A 66 -22.35 -11.59 32.29
C ASN A 66 -23.78 -11.70 32.81
N GLU A 67 -24.03 -12.67 33.70
CA GLU A 67 -25.37 -12.90 34.27
C GLU A 67 -25.91 -11.70 35.05
N ALA A 68 -25.07 -10.97 35.79
CA ALA A 68 -25.55 -9.82 36.57
C ALA A 68 -26.00 -8.65 35.69
N LYS A 69 -25.40 -8.50 34.50
CA LYS A 69 -25.68 -7.43 33.54
C LYS A 69 -26.55 -7.90 32.37
N GLN A 70 -26.89 -9.18 32.32
CA GLN A 70 -27.63 -9.85 31.24
C GLN A 70 -27.12 -9.45 29.84
N ARG A 71 -25.80 -9.44 29.65
CA ARG A 71 -25.16 -9.05 28.37
C ARG A 71 -23.80 -9.69 28.17
N MET A 72 -23.38 -9.81 26.90
CA MET A 72 -22.00 -10.16 26.56
C MET A 72 -21.04 -9.04 26.97
N ILE A 73 -19.90 -9.40 27.57
CA ILE A 73 -18.79 -8.49 27.87
C ILE A 73 -17.53 -8.98 27.16
N LYS A 74 -16.79 -8.06 26.54
CA LYS A 74 -15.51 -8.37 25.90
C LYS A 74 -14.51 -8.78 26.96
N ILE A 75 -13.85 -9.92 26.75
CA ILE A 75 -12.71 -10.35 27.56
C ILE A 75 -11.48 -9.75 26.91
N SER A 76 -10.78 -8.87 27.62
CA SER A 76 -9.48 -8.40 27.17
C SER A 76 -8.46 -9.51 27.43
N GLN A 77 -7.84 -10.02 26.37
CA GLN A 77 -6.67 -10.90 26.51
C GLN A 77 -5.50 -10.02 26.99
N LEU A 78 -4.87 -10.40 28.11
CA LEU A 78 -3.64 -9.81 28.64
C LEU A 78 -2.44 -10.31 27.84
#